data_AF-A0A5D0RJF3-F1
#
_entry.id   AF-A0A5D0RJF3-F1
#
_cell.length_a   1.000
_cell.length_b   1.000
_cell.length_c   1.000
_cell.angle_alpha   90.00
_cell.angle_beta   90.00
_cell.angle_gamma   90.00
#
_symmetry.space_group_name_H-M   'P 1'
#
loop_
_entity.id
_entity.type
_entity.pdbx_description
1 polymer ?
#
loop_
_entity_poly.entity_id
_entity_poly.type
_entity_poly.pdbx_seq_one_letter_code
_entity_poly.pdbx_strand_id
1 'polypeptide(L)' 'MEDQMKKIQIGIRFPEDVKRFIDQEAARNCSSANSEVIRAIRERMDRIGERSDADERASA' A
#
# COMPACT_ATOMS: atom_id res chain seq x y z
N MET A 1 -7.03 -21.63 -11.24
CA MET A 1 -7.62 -20.95 -10.06
C MET A 1 -6.93 -19.61 -9.98
N GLU A 2 -7.29 -18.69 -10.88
CA GLU A 2 -6.77 -17.33 -10.86
C GLU A 2 -7.54 -16.58 -9.79
N ASP A 3 -6.95 -16.46 -8.61
CA ASP A 3 -7.31 -15.43 -7.65
C ASP A 3 -6.93 -14.09 -8.30
N GLN A 4 -7.79 -13.60 -9.18
CA GLN A 4 -7.63 -12.29 -9.79
C GLN A 4 -7.73 -11.26 -8.66
N MET A 5 -6.58 -10.70 -8.31
CA MET A 5 -6.39 -9.66 -7.31
C MET A 5 -7.41 -8.53 -7.53
N LYS A 6 -8.51 -8.59 -6.78
CA LYS A 6 -9.62 -7.64 -6.90
C LYS A 6 -9.14 -6.29 -6.37
N LYS A 7 -8.77 -5.38 -7.28
CA LYS A 7 -8.34 -4.02 -6.93
C LYS A 7 -9.57 -3.16 -6.63
N ILE A 8 -9.63 -2.58 -5.44
CA ILE A 8 -10.65 -1.61 -5.07
C ILE A 8 -10.07 -0.21 -5.27
N GLN A 9 -10.81 0.67 -5.95
CA GLN A 9 -10.43 2.07 -6.08
C GLN A 9 -10.95 2.88 -4.89
N ILE A 10 -10.07 3.70 -4.31
CA ILE A 10 -10.42 4.62 -3.24
C ILE A 10 -10.01 6.04 -3.62
N GLY A 11 -10.89 7.02 -3.39
CA GLY A 11 -10.59 8.44 -3.56
C GLY A 11 -10.11 9.03 -2.25
N ILE A 12 -8.83 9.40 -2.17
CA ILE A 12 -8.24 10.03 -0.97
C ILE A 12 -7.86 11.48 -1.32
N ARG A 13 -8.19 12.41 -0.43
CA ARG A 13 -7.68 13.78 -0.49
C ARG A 13 -6.41 13.88 0.32
N PHE A 14 -5.33 14.32 -0.31
CA PHE A 14 -4.05 14.55 0.34
C PHE A 14 -3.82 16.05 0.54
N PRO A 15 -3.18 16.45 1.64
CA PRO A 15 -2.47 17.72 1.71
C PRO A 15 -1.48 17.89 0.55
N GLU A 16 -1.26 19.12 0.10
CA GLU A 16 -0.42 19.41 -1.08
C GLU A 16 1.03 18.93 -0.88
N ASP A 17 1.59 19.16 0.30
CA ASP A 17 2.93 18.75 0.69
C ASP A 17 3.09 17.22 0.65
N VAL A 18 2.10 16.49 1.18
CA VAL A 18 2.09 15.02 1.14
C VAL A 18 2.03 14.51 -0.30
N LYS A 19 1.20 15.11 -1.16
CA LYS A 19 1.12 14.73 -2.57
C LYS A 19 2.44 14.97 -3.30
N ARG A 20 3.08 16.13 -3.07
CA ARG A 20 4.39 16.46 -3.65
C ARG A 20 5.47 15.48 -3.20
N PHE A 21 5.47 15.07 -1.92
CA PHE A 21 6.40 14.07 -1.42
C PHE A 21 6.24 12.73 -2.14
N ILE A 22 5.00 12.23 -2.28
CA ILE A 22 4.72 10.97 -2.98
C ILE A 22 5.21 11.00 -4.43
N ASP A 23 5.01 12.12 -5.13
CA ASP A 23 5.45 12.26 -6.53
C ASP A 23 6.98 12.24 -6.67
N GLN A 24 7.70 12.83 -5.72
CA GLN A 24 9.16 12.80 -5.70
C GLN A 24 9.67 11.38 -5.46
N GLU A 25 9.08 10.65 -4.52
CA GLU A 25 9.44 9.25 -4.25
C GLU A 25 9.12 8.35 -5.46
N ALA A 26 7.98 8.55 -6.11
CA ALA A 26 7.62 7.83 -7.33
C ALA A 26 8.64 8.06 -8.45
N ALA A 27 9.08 9.30 -8.65
CA ALA A 27 10.12 9.64 -9.62
C ALA A 27 11.48 9.00 -9.26
N ARG A 28 11.88 9.04 -7.98
CA ARG A 28 13.15 8.43 -7.50
C ARG A 28 13.15 6.91 -7.66
N ASN A 29 12.02 6.26 -7.44
CA ASN A 29 11.88 4.81 -7.45
C ASN A 29 11.43 4.25 -8.81
N CYS A 30 11.29 5.09 -9.84
CA CYS A 30 10.76 4.72 -11.15
C CYS A 30 9.41 3.97 -11.05
N SER A 31 8.54 4.44 -10.15
CA SER A 31 7.28 3.79 -9.81
C SER A 31 6.09 4.76 -9.96
N SER A 32 4.89 4.31 -9.60
CA SER A 32 3.69 5.16 -9.60
C SER A 32 3.41 5.69 -8.19
N ALA A 33 2.76 6.85 -8.09
CA ALA A 33 2.28 7.38 -6.80
C ALA A 33 1.44 6.37 -6.01
N ASN A 34 0.60 5.57 -6.69
CA ASN A 34 -0.17 4.51 -6.05
C ASN A 34 0.73 3.41 -5.48
N SER A 35 1.78 3.01 -6.21
CA SER A 35 2.76 2.03 -5.74
C SER A 35 3.47 2.52 -4.48
N GLU A 36 3.81 3.81 -4.41
CA GLU A 36 4.44 4.40 -3.23
C GLU A 36 3.50 4.50 -2.04
N VAL A 37 2.22 4.85 -2.25
CA VAL A 37 1.20 4.84 -1.19
C VAL A 37 1.03 3.42 -0.63
N ILE A 38 0.92 2.41 -1.50
CA ILE A 38 0.81 1.01 -1.07
C ILE A 38 2.08 0.55 -0.35
N ARG A 39 3.28 0.95 -0.83
CA ARG A 39 4.55 0.64 -0.18
C ARG A 39 4.60 1.21 1.24
N ALA A 40 4.26 2.49 1.41
CA ALA A 40 4.24 3.15 2.71
C ALA A 40 3.22 2.51 3.67
N ILE A 41 2.04 2.13 3.17
CA ILE A 41 1.01 1.46 3.98
C ILE A 41 1.50 0.07 4.41
N ARG A 42 2.02 -0.75 3.49
CA ARG A 42 2.54 -2.10 3.82
C ARG A 42 3.68 -2.04 4.81
N GLU A 43 4.62 -1.12 4.61
CA GLU A 43 5.71 -0.89 5.56
C GLU A 43 5.18 -0.49 6.94
N ARG A 44 4.10 0.30 7.00
CA ARG A 44 3.44 0.63 8.27
C ARG A 44 2.75 -0.58 8.90
N MET A 45 2.07 -1.41 8.13
CA MET A 45 1.45 -2.66 8.60
C MET A 45 2.50 -3.59 9.22
N ASP A 46 3.62 -3.78 8.52
CA ASP A 46 4.75 -4.59 8.98
C ASP A 46 5.31 -4.06 10.31
N ARG A 47 5.46 -2.74 10.45
CA ARG A 47 5.92 -2.09 11.70
C ARG A 47 4.92 -2.21 12.86
N ILE A 48 3.61 -2.23 12.59
CA ILE A 48 2.57 -2.39 13.61
C ILE A 48 2.48 -3.87 14.07
N GLY A 49 3.02 -4.80 13.28
CA GLY A 49 2.96 -6.23 13.57
C GLY A 49 1.64 -6.87 13.15
N GLU A 50 0.86 -6.21 12.29
CA GLU A 50 -0.32 -6.80 11.68
C GLU A 50 0.10 -7.83 10.63
N ARG A 51 0.34 -9.04 11.14
CA ARG A 51 0.49 -10.25 10.33
C ARG A 51 -0.89 -10.82 10.04
N SER A 52 -1.73 -10.08 9.31
CA SER A 52 -3.11 -10.47 9.00
C SER A 52 -3.23 -11.69 8.08
N ASP A 53 -2.12 -12.26 7.60
CA ASP A 53 -2.11 -13.51 6.81
C ASP A 53 -1.83 -14.78 7.63
N ALA A 54 -1.64 -14.67 8.95
CA ALA A 54 -1.35 -15.83 9.80
C ALA A 54 -2.48 -16.31 10.70
N ASP A 55 -3.56 -15.54 10.86
CA ASP A 55 -4.75 -15.98 11.61
C ASP A 55 -5.66 -16.91 10.79
N GLU A 56 -5.62 -16.82 9.45
CA GLU A 56 -6.51 -17.62 8.59
C GLU A 56 -5.97 -19.04 8.31
N ARG A 57 -4.66 -19.28 8.45
CA ARG A 57 -4.04 -20.61 8.31
C ARG A 57 -3.98 -21.43 9.61
N ALA A 58 -4.28 -20.82 10.75
CA ALA A 58 -4.32 -21.48 12.06
C ALA A 58 -5.73 -21.97 12.45
N SER A 59 -6.73 -21.66 11.63
CA SER A 59 -8.13 -22.08 11.81
C SER A 59 -8.61 -23.10 10.75
N ALA A 60 -7.66 -23.75 10.06
CA ALA A 60 -7.89 -24.84 9.10
C ALA A 60 -7.36 -26.18 9.62
#